data_AF-A0A432RNI4-F1
#
_entry.id   AF-A0A432RNI4-F1
#
_cell.length_a   1.000
_cell.length_b   1.000
_cell.length_c   1.000
_cell.angle_alpha   90.00
_cell.angle_beta   90.00
_cell.angle_gamma   90.00
#
_symmetry.space_group_name_H-M   'P 1'
#
loop_
_entity.id
_entity.type
_entity.pdbx_description
1 polymer ?
#
loop_
_entity_poly.entity_id
_entity_poly.type
_entity_poly.pdbx_seq_one_letter_code
_entity_poly.pdbx_strand_id
1 'polypeptide(L)'
;MIKVVLGLSTAVLATVLAAKLAYDATTYTGAGPVNQPWAQNSMELVAWNGEKWTAWVRESSFEQRPQNDEKWSRHANTSLAFIDWKGRPWQAKIDGDEFLLAYRGDWKGATEHGTAIRYRDWKGENQLRTLAQLKR
;
A
#
# COMPACT_ATOMS: atom_id res chain seq x y z
N MET A 1 -28.88 3.88 -45.28
CA MET A 1 -27.55 3.44 -44.81
C MET A 1 -27.03 4.22 -43.59
N ILE A 2 -27.27 5.53 -43.47
CA ILE A 2 -26.82 6.36 -42.33
C ILE A 2 -27.33 5.92 -40.94
N LYS A 3 -28.59 5.47 -40.81
CA LYS A 3 -29.17 5.07 -39.52
C LYS A 3 -28.57 3.80 -38.90
N VAL A 4 -28.09 2.87 -39.74
CA VAL A 4 -27.47 1.61 -39.29
C VAL A 4 -26.05 1.84 -38.79
N VAL A 5 -25.30 2.72 -39.47
CA VAL A 5 -23.94 3.10 -39.05
C VAL A 5 -23.97 3.85 -37.71
N LEU A 6 -24.91 4.79 -37.53
CA LEU A 6 -25.08 5.52 -36.26
C LEU A 6 -25.47 4.61 -35.08
N GLY A 7 -26.36 3.62 -35.31
CA GLY A 7 -26.76 2.66 -34.27
C GLY A 7 -25.64 1.69 -33.86
N LEU A 8 -24.78 1.30 -34.80
CA LEU A 8 -23.61 0.48 -34.51
C LEU A 8 -22.54 1.28 -33.74
N SER A 9 -22.33 2.55 -34.10
CA SER A 9 -21.38 3.42 -33.39
C SER A 9 -21.76 3.67 -31.93
N THR A 10 -23.05 3.91 -31.64
CA THR A 10 -23.51 4.12 -30.26
C THR A 10 -23.45 2.87 -29.41
N ALA A 11 -23.78 1.70 -29.97
CA ALA A 11 -23.68 0.43 -29.27
C ALA A 11 -22.23 0.08 -28.88
N VAL A 12 -21.27 0.31 -29.79
CA VAL A 12 -19.84 0.09 -29.54
C VAL A 12 -19.30 1.07 -28.49
N LEU A 13 -19.66 2.35 -28.57
CA LEU A 13 -19.26 3.34 -27.56
C LEU A 13 -19.80 2.99 -26.17
N ALA A 14 -21.05 2.54 -26.07
CA ALA A 14 -21.65 2.13 -24.80
C ALA A 14 -20.95 0.91 -24.19
N THR A 15 -20.53 -0.07 -25.00
CA THR A 15 -19.79 -1.23 -24.51
C THR A 15 -18.39 -0.87 -24.05
N VAL A 16 -17.69 0.00 -24.78
CA VAL A 16 -16.36 0.49 -24.37
C VAL A 16 -16.45 1.31 -23.07
N LEU A 17 -17.47 2.15 -22.93
CA LEU A 17 -17.73 2.91 -21.71
C LEU A 17 -18.03 1.98 -20.52
N ALA A 18 -18.90 0.99 -20.69
CA ALA A 18 -19.23 0.03 -19.65
C ALA A 18 -18.01 -0.83 -19.25
N ALA A 19 -17.22 -1.28 -20.23
CA ALA A 19 -15.98 -2.02 -19.97
C ALA A 19 -14.96 -1.17 -19.22
N LYS A 20 -14.82 0.12 -19.58
CA LYS A 20 -13.95 1.06 -18.86
C LYS A 20 -14.45 1.29 -17.43
N LEU A 21 -15.75 1.50 -17.24
CA LEU A 21 -16.35 1.67 -15.90
C LEU A 21 -16.22 0.42 -15.03
N ALA A 22 -16.37 -0.78 -15.59
CA ALA A 22 -16.19 -2.03 -14.87
C ALA A 22 -14.71 -2.28 -14.55
N TYR A 23 -13.80 -1.98 -15.48
CA TYR A 23 -12.36 -2.00 -15.24
C TYR A 23 -12.00 -1.02 -14.12
N ASP A 24 -12.38 0.25 -14.26
CA ASP A 24 -12.16 1.27 -13.24
C ASP A 24 -12.78 0.82 -11.90
N ALA A 25 -14.02 0.34 -11.81
CA ALA A 25 -14.61 -0.13 -10.55
C ALA A 25 -13.87 -1.32 -9.91
N THR A 26 -13.25 -2.18 -10.71
CA THR A 26 -12.49 -3.35 -10.22
C THR A 26 -11.02 -3.04 -9.95
N THR A 27 -10.46 -2.01 -10.57
CA THR A 27 -9.06 -1.58 -10.42
C THR A 27 -8.91 -0.26 -9.66
N TYR A 28 -10.00 0.41 -9.28
CA TYR A 28 -9.97 1.68 -8.57
C TYR A 28 -9.50 1.44 -7.13
N THR A 29 -8.20 1.56 -6.96
CA THR A 29 -7.53 1.65 -5.67
C THR A 29 -7.37 3.10 -5.20
N GLY A 30 -8.15 4.07 -5.74
CA GLY A 30 -7.92 5.49 -5.51
C GLY A 30 -6.68 5.98 -6.26
N ALA A 31 -6.83 6.40 -7.51
CA ALA A 31 -5.71 6.81 -8.35
C ALA A 31 -5.37 8.31 -8.18
N GLY A 32 -4.60 8.63 -7.14
CA GLY A 32 -3.36 9.40 -7.38
C GLY A 32 -2.31 8.46 -8.01
N PRO A 33 -1.19 8.95 -8.57
CA PRO A 33 -0.18 8.05 -9.13
C PRO A 33 0.24 7.07 -8.04
N VAL A 34 -0.10 5.79 -8.21
CA VAL A 34 0.33 4.72 -7.31
C VAL A 34 1.84 4.68 -7.43
N ASN A 35 2.50 5.39 -6.52
CA ASN A 35 3.89 5.21 -6.12
C ASN A 35 4.82 4.85 -7.27
N GLN A 36 5.26 5.88 -8.02
CA GLN A 36 6.40 5.74 -8.92
C GLN A 36 7.50 4.89 -8.22
N PRO A 37 7.93 3.76 -8.79
CA PRO A 37 8.88 2.83 -8.16
C PRO A 37 10.18 3.47 -7.66
N TRP A 38 10.55 4.62 -8.23
CA TRP A 38 11.74 5.38 -7.89
C TRP A 38 11.52 6.54 -6.90
N ALA A 39 10.27 6.88 -6.54
CA ALA A 39 9.98 8.21 -6.01
C ALA A 39 9.85 8.34 -4.49
N GLN A 40 9.75 7.26 -3.71
CA GLN A 40 9.58 7.40 -2.26
C GLN A 40 10.30 6.29 -1.50
N ASN A 41 11.47 6.64 -0.94
CA ASN A 41 12.29 5.81 -0.05
C ASN A 41 11.71 5.68 1.37
N SER A 42 10.40 5.87 1.52
CA SER A 42 9.70 5.87 2.79
C SER A 42 8.21 5.54 2.61
N MET A 43 7.56 5.26 3.72
CA MET A 43 6.12 5.02 3.81
C MET A 43 5.51 5.80 4.97
N GLU A 44 4.41 6.49 4.71
CA GLU A 44 3.59 7.15 5.72
C GLU A 44 2.45 6.20 6.08
N LEU A 45 2.49 5.57 7.24
CA LEU A 45 1.54 4.53 7.64
C LEU A 45 0.80 4.88 8.93
N VAL A 46 -0.33 4.20 9.15
CA VAL A 46 -1.04 4.19 10.43
C VAL A 46 -0.72 2.90 11.19
N ALA A 47 -0.25 3.02 12.42
CA ALA A 47 0.01 1.90 13.34
C ALA A 47 -1.29 1.44 14.02
N TRP A 48 -1.24 0.33 14.77
CA TRP A 48 -2.44 -0.29 15.37
C TRP A 48 -3.15 0.59 16.40
N ASN A 49 -2.41 1.47 17.08
CA ASN A 49 -2.94 2.44 18.02
C ASN A 49 -3.50 3.71 17.35
N GLY A 50 -3.53 3.75 16.01
CA GLY A 50 -3.99 4.91 15.24
C GLY A 50 -2.93 6.00 15.07
N GLU A 51 -1.74 5.84 15.64
CA GLU A 51 -0.65 6.79 15.44
C GLU A 51 -0.12 6.75 14.01
N LYS A 52 0.31 7.92 13.55
CA LYS A 52 0.83 8.14 12.20
C LYS A 52 2.36 8.15 12.24
N TRP A 53 2.95 7.29 11.41
CA TRP A 53 4.39 7.06 11.37
C TRP A 53 4.92 7.20 9.95
N THR A 54 6.13 7.73 9.80
CA THR A 54 6.94 7.57 8.59
C THR A 54 7.98 6.49 8.85
N ALA A 55 8.06 5.49 7.98
CA ALA A 55 9.04 4.41 8.08
C ALA A 55 9.86 4.25 6.79
N TRP A 56 11.09 3.79 6.91
CA TRP A 56 11.96 3.40 5.80
C TRP A 56 12.89 2.27 6.26
N VAL A 57 13.59 1.64 5.32
CA VAL A 57 14.52 0.55 5.60
C VAL A 57 15.96 1.04 5.53
N ARG A 58 16.72 0.78 6.59
CA ARG A 58 18.17 1.02 6.67
C ARG A 58 18.82 -0.20 7.32
N GLU A 59 19.90 -0.72 6.72
CA GLU A 59 20.67 -1.87 7.27
C GLU A 59 19.77 -3.06 7.69
N SER A 60 18.78 -3.40 6.85
CA SER A 60 17.82 -4.50 7.08
C SER A 60 16.91 -4.32 8.31
N SER A 61 16.77 -3.10 8.83
CA SER A 61 15.83 -2.75 9.89
C SER A 61 14.88 -1.65 9.45
N PHE A 62 13.72 -1.54 10.10
CA PHE A 62 12.81 -0.41 9.88
C PHE A 62 13.19 0.74 10.80
N GLU A 63 13.61 1.85 10.21
CA GLU A 63 13.65 3.13 10.93
C GLU A 63 12.27 3.77 10.89
N GLN A 64 11.82 4.31 12.02
CA GLN A 64 10.49 4.87 12.19
C GLN A 64 10.57 6.24 12.88
N ARG A 65 9.69 7.15 12.48
CA ARG A 65 9.50 8.47 13.08
C ARG A 65 8.01 8.81 13.18
N PRO A 66 7.50 9.25 14.35
CA PRO A 66 6.09 9.62 14.48
C PRO A 66 5.82 10.96 13.78
N GLN A 67 4.56 11.22 13.43
CA GLN A 67 4.14 12.51 12.84
C GLN A 67 4.36 13.69 13.80
N ASN A 68 4.04 13.49 15.08
CA ASN A 68 4.14 14.53 16.11
C ASN A 68 5.50 14.43 16.81
N ASP A 69 6.49 15.10 16.21
CA ASP A 69 7.94 14.93 16.45
C ASP A 69 8.47 15.66 17.71
N GLU A 70 7.62 16.21 18.58
CA GLU A 70 8.10 17.13 19.63
C GLU A 70 8.97 16.49 20.71
N LYS A 71 8.97 15.16 20.88
CA LYS A 71 9.72 14.48 21.96
C LYS A 71 10.28 13.10 21.63
N TRP A 72 10.24 12.65 20.38
CA TRP A 72 10.51 11.25 20.04
C TRP A 72 11.77 11.09 19.18
N SER A 73 12.76 10.32 19.66
CA SER A 73 13.98 10.00 18.92
C SER A 73 13.70 9.00 17.80
N ARG A 74 14.54 8.94 16.76
CA ARG A 74 14.44 7.89 15.74
C ARG A 74 14.56 6.50 16.40
N HIS A 75 13.63 5.59 16.10
CA HIS A 75 13.72 4.19 16.54
C HIS A 75 13.97 3.28 15.35
N ALA A 76 15.01 2.45 15.46
CA ALA A 76 15.16 1.27 14.63
C ALA A 76 14.43 0.12 15.32
N ASN A 77 13.50 -0.50 14.61
CA ASN A 77 12.80 -1.69 15.07
C ASN A 77 12.98 -2.79 14.01
N THR A 78 13.13 -4.03 14.47
CA THR A 78 13.19 -5.20 13.58
C THR A 78 11.84 -5.48 12.93
N SER A 79 10.77 -4.86 13.44
CA SER A 79 9.41 -5.04 12.95
C SER A 79 8.65 -3.73 12.77
N LEU A 80 7.69 -3.74 11.85
CA LEU A 80 6.86 -2.60 11.49
C LEU A 80 5.38 -2.98 11.65
N ALA A 81 4.66 -2.28 12.54
CA ALA A 81 3.23 -2.47 12.74
C ALA A 81 2.43 -1.52 11.84
N PHE A 82 1.46 -2.04 11.10
CA PHE A 82 0.65 -1.27 10.16
C PHE A 82 -0.79 -1.80 10.04
N ILE A 83 -1.65 -1.01 9.41
CA ILE A 83 -3.02 -1.40 9.04
C ILE A 83 -3.09 -1.70 7.54
N ASP A 84 -3.60 -2.87 7.15
CA ASP A 84 -3.76 -3.25 5.73
C ASP A 84 -4.94 -2.53 5.05
N TRP A 85 -5.10 -2.74 3.74
CA TRP A 85 -6.21 -2.17 2.95
C TRP A 85 -7.62 -2.53 3.48
N LYS A 86 -7.76 -3.65 4.20
CA LYS A 86 -9.02 -4.10 4.79
C LYS A 86 -9.21 -3.58 6.23
N GLY A 87 -8.31 -2.74 6.73
CA GLY A 87 -8.37 -2.23 8.10
C GLY A 87 -7.87 -3.22 9.15
N ARG A 88 -7.15 -4.27 8.75
CA ARG A 88 -6.67 -5.32 9.65
C ARG A 88 -5.25 -5.00 10.15
N PRO A 89 -4.94 -5.24 11.44
CA PRO A 89 -3.62 -5.03 11.99
C PRO A 89 -2.64 -6.13 11.59
N TRP A 90 -1.49 -5.73 11.07
CA TRP A 90 -0.39 -6.61 10.67
C TRP A 90 0.96 -6.10 11.19
N GLN A 91 1.91 -7.01 11.32
CA GLN A 91 3.30 -6.68 11.60
C GLN A 91 4.19 -7.27 10.50
N ALA A 92 5.12 -6.49 9.97
CA ALA A 92 6.12 -6.91 9.00
C ALA A 92 7.50 -7.04 9.66
N LYS A 93 8.28 -8.03 9.23
CA LYS A 93 9.73 -8.14 9.41
C LYS A 93 10.39 -8.24 8.05
N ILE A 94 11.66 -7.90 7.96
CA ILE A 94 12.46 -8.14 6.76
C ILE A 94 13.05 -9.54 6.87
N ASP A 95 12.83 -10.37 5.85
CA ASP A 95 13.40 -11.70 5.73
C ASP A 95 14.07 -11.84 4.36
N GLY A 96 15.39 -11.69 4.33
CA GLY A 96 16.17 -11.59 3.09
C GLY A 96 15.73 -10.39 2.23
N ASP A 97 15.16 -10.69 1.06
CA ASP A 97 14.67 -9.69 0.10
C ASP A 97 13.14 -9.52 0.10
N GLU A 98 12.46 -10.14 1.06
CA GLU A 98 11.01 -10.08 1.21
C GLU A 98 10.58 -9.58 2.60
N PHE A 99 9.28 -9.45 2.78
CA PHE A 99 8.66 -9.23 4.08
C PHE A 99 8.04 -10.52 4.60
N LEU A 100 8.28 -10.81 5.87
CA LEU A 100 7.50 -11.78 6.63
C LEU A 100 6.40 -11.04 7.41
N LEU A 101 5.15 -11.40 7.16
CA LEU A 101 3.97 -10.73 7.71
C LEU A 101 3.28 -11.63 8.74
N ALA A 102 2.99 -11.07 9.91
CA ALA A 102 2.23 -11.74 10.96
C ALA A 102 0.96 -10.96 11.29
N TYR A 103 -0.18 -11.65 11.26
CA TYR A 103 -1.45 -11.04 11.65
C TYR A 103 -1.43 -10.70 13.14
N ARG A 104 -1.74 -9.45 13.49
CA ARG A 104 -1.63 -8.93 14.88
C ARG A 104 -0.26 -9.15 15.54
N GLY A 105 0.80 -9.36 14.75
CA GLY A 105 2.14 -9.69 15.27
C GLY A 105 2.25 -11.07 15.92
N ASP A 106 1.32 -11.99 15.64
CA ASP A 106 1.43 -13.38 16.09
C ASP A 106 2.47 -14.14 15.25
N TRP A 107 3.73 -14.05 15.68
CA TRP A 107 4.86 -14.75 15.04
C TRP A 107 4.90 -16.25 15.32
N LYS A 108 4.05 -16.77 16.21
CA LYS A 108 3.94 -18.22 16.48
C LYS A 108 2.84 -18.87 15.65
N GLY A 109 1.92 -18.06 15.12
CA GLY A 109 0.85 -18.48 14.22
C GLY A 109 1.26 -18.51 12.75
N ALA A 110 0.26 -18.43 11.88
CA ALA A 110 0.46 -18.36 10.44
C ALA A 110 1.14 -17.03 10.05
N THR A 111 2.20 -17.14 9.26
CA THR A 111 2.91 -16.00 8.68
C THR A 111 2.80 -16.04 7.16
N GLU A 112 2.88 -14.88 6.53
CA GLU A 112 2.78 -14.73 5.08
C GLU A 112 4.05 -14.06 4.54
N HIS A 113 4.63 -14.63 3.49
CA HIS A 113 5.67 -13.96 2.73
C HIS A 113 5.04 -12.98 1.75
N GLY A 114 5.64 -11.79 1.63
CA GLY A 114 5.17 -10.75 0.74
C GLY A 114 6.32 -9.93 0.17
N THR A 115 6.31 -9.74 -1.14
CA THR A 115 7.26 -8.85 -1.84
C THR A 115 6.95 -7.36 -1.61
N ALA A 116 5.77 -7.06 -1.08
CA ALA A 116 5.32 -5.70 -0.77
C ALA A 116 4.36 -5.66 0.42
N ILE A 117 4.42 -4.56 1.17
CA ILE A 117 3.45 -4.21 2.21
C ILE A 117 2.29 -3.44 1.56
N ARG A 118 1.08 -3.95 1.77
CA ARG A 118 -0.19 -3.29 1.40
C ARG A 118 -0.77 -2.66 2.65
N TYR A 119 -0.83 -1.34 2.70
CA TYR A 119 -1.18 -0.60 3.92
C TYR A 119 -2.06 0.60 3.62
N ARG A 120 -2.68 1.14 4.66
CA ARG A 120 -3.34 2.45 4.62
C ARG A 120 -2.40 3.54 5.10
N ASP A 121 -2.32 4.62 4.34
CA ASP A 121 -1.49 5.77 4.70
C ASP A 121 -2.16 6.69 5.73
N TRP A 122 -1.51 7.81 6.04
CA TRP A 122 -2.02 8.82 6.98
C TRP A 122 -3.38 9.40 6.62
N LYS A 123 -3.77 9.35 5.34
CA LYS A 123 -5.08 9.80 4.85
C LYS A 123 -6.10 8.67 4.79
N GLY A 124 -5.67 7.43 5.07
CA GLY A 124 -6.49 6.23 4.96
C GLY A 124 -6.51 5.65 3.54
N GLU A 125 -5.71 6.20 2.63
CA GLU A 125 -5.65 5.74 1.24
C GLU A 125 -4.84 4.46 1.13
N ASN A 126 -5.22 3.61 0.18
CA ASN A 126 -4.55 2.33 -0.02
C ASN A 126 -3.21 2.53 -0.74
N GLN A 127 -2.12 2.19 -0.06
CA GLN A 127 -0.76 2.26 -0.57
C GLN A 127 -0.10 0.89 -0.63
N LEU A 128 0.91 0.78 -1.49
CA LEU A 128 1.75 -0.40 -1.64
C LEU A 128 3.23 0.01 -1.70
N ARG A 129 4.08 -0.71 -0.97
CA ARG A 129 5.53 -0.52 -0.98
C ARG A 129 6.28 -1.84 -0.99
N THR A 130 7.19 -1.98 -1.94
CA THR A 130 8.17 -3.07 -2.00
C THR A 130 9.36 -2.78 -1.07
N LEU A 131 10.13 -3.82 -0.74
CA LEU A 131 11.36 -3.64 0.03
C LEU A 131 12.38 -2.75 -0.71
N ALA A 132 12.52 -2.94 -2.03
CA ALA A 132 13.40 -2.11 -2.86
C ALA A 132 13.01 -0.62 -2.82
N GLN A 133 11.71 -0.31 -2.80
CA GLN A 133 11.24 1.06 -2.65
C GLN A 133 11.54 1.65 -1.28
N LEU A 134 11.60 0.86 -0.20
CA LEU A 134 11.82 1.38 1.15
C LEU A 134 13.29 1.46 1.56
N LYS A 135 14.20 0.78 0.83
CA LYS A 135 15.64 0.83 1.08
C LYS A 135 16.16 2.24 0.76
N ARG A 136 16.86 2.84 1.73
CA ARG A 136 17.51 4.15 1.61
C ARG A 136 19.04 4.03 1.61
#